data_AF-A0A1Z4N951-F1
#
_entry.id   AF-A0A1Z4N951-F1
#
_cell.length_a   1.000
_cell.length_b   1.000
_cell.length_c   1.000
_cell.angle_alpha   90.00
_cell.angle_beta   90.00
_cell.angle_gamma   90.00
#
_symmetry.space_group_name_H-M   'P 1'
#
loop_
_entity.id
_entity.type
_entity.pdbx_description
1 polymer ?
#
loop_
_entity_poly.entity_id
_entity_poly.type
_entity_poly.pdbx_seq_one_letter_code
_entity_poly.pdbx_strand_id
1 'polypeptide(L)'
;MSTFNNGGGTLKSTNKPAAFLELSHILNEAERAASTADVTFNNLNVAYDAEARTATITASLPVGSAINSSGQIVITATNYLGTAPFNVGTGGELKGSHSPAAFLEMAQLLASAEQAVTPTAPNNITIAIDLEGLTATVTATLPIVPSLDSAGKPVMTATDYLP
;
A
#
# COMPACT_ATOMS: atom_id res chain seq x y z
N MET A 1 2.35 -19.23 -1.40
CA MET A 1 3.07 -17.94 -1.31
C MET A 1 2.52 -17.04 -2.38
N SER A 2 1.94 -15.92 -1.98
CA SER A 2 1.41 -14.94 -2.91
C SER A 2 2.51 -14.39 -3.80
N THR A 3 2.36 -14.52 -5.12
CA THR A 3 3.27 -13.88 -6.07
C THR A 3 2.82 -12.46 -6.33
N PHE A 4 3.75 -11.53 -6.50
CA PHE A 4 3.51 -10.18 -6.98
C PHE A 4 4.48 -9.86 -8.11
N ASN A 5 3.95 -9.53 -9.29
CA ASN A 5 4.75 -9.05 -10.41
C ASN A 5 4.95 -7.53 -10.33
N ASN A 6 6.16 -7.11 -9.96
CA ASN A 6 6.54 -5.69 -9.80
C ASN A 6 6.87 -4.96 -11.11
N GLY A 7 6.90 -5.65 -12.26
CA GLY A 7 7.19 -5.04 -13.56
C GLY A 7 8.55 -4.33 -13.67
N GLY A 8 9.49 -4.60 -12.75
CA GLY A 8 10.80 -3.96 -12.72
C GLY A 8 10.81 -2.47 -12.31
N GLY A 9 9.71 -1.96 -11.74
CA GLY A 9 9.58 -0.56 -11.33
C GLY A 9 10.31 -0.18 -10.02
N THR A 10 9.75 0.81 -9.34
CA THR A 10 10.20 1.28 -8.02
C THR A 10 10.18 0.15 -6.99
N LEU A 11 9.10 -0.64 -6.96
CA LEU A 11 8.95 -1.76 -6.01
C LEU A 11 9.91 -2.91 -6.31
N LYS A 12 10.48 -3.49 -5.26
CA LYS A 12 11.40 -4.65 -5.34
C LYS A 12 10.80 -5.94 -4.80
N SER A 13 9.74 -5.83 -4.00
CA SER A 13 9.03 -6.99 -3.45
C SER A 13 8.45 -7.88 -4.55
N THR A 14 8.41 -9.18 -4.28
CA THR A 14 7.89 -10.22 -5.18
C THR A 14 6.70 -10.99 -4.58
N ASN A 15 6.23 -10.59 -3.39
CA ASN A 15 5.00 -11.08 -2.77
C ASN A 15 4.11 -9.90 -2.34
N LYS A 16 2.80 -10.15 -2.21
CA LYS A 16 1.79 -9.09 -2.03
C LYS A 16 1.92 -8.39 -0.66
N PRO A 17 2.05 -9.07 0.49
CA PRO A 17 2.24 -8.41 1.78
C PRO A 17 3.50 -7.53 1.84
N ALA A 18 4.63 -8.00 1.29
CA ALA A 18 5.86 -7.22 1.23
C ALA A 18 5.73 -6.01 0.31
N ALA A 19 5.09 -6.16 -0.85
CA ALA A 19 4.84 -5.04 -1.76
C ALA A 19 3.96 -3.97 -1.12
N PHE A 20 2.93 -4.37 -0.35
CA PHE A 20 2.10 -3.42 0.39
C PHE A 20 2.89 -2.68 1.48
N LEU A 21 3.72 -3.38 2.26
CA LEU A 21 4.57 -2.76 3.28
C LEU A 21 5.61 -1.81 2.67
N GLU A 22 6.28 -2.23 1.59
CA GLU A 22 7.25 -1.42 0.86
C GLU A 22 6.60 -0.14 0.32
N LEU A 23 5.40 -0.25 -0.26
CA LEU A 23 4.68 0.89 -0.81
C LEU A 23 4.15 1.84 0.28
N SER A 24 3.78 1.30 1.44
CA SER A 24 3.44 2.08 2.63
C SER A 24 4.64 2.94 3.05
N HIS A 25 5.83 2.37 3.09
CA HIS A 25 7.03 3.13 3.39
C HIS A 25 7.36 4.19 2.34
N ILE A 26 7.29 3.84 1.05
CA ILE A 26 7.53 4.79 -0.03
C ILE A 26 6.57 5.98 0.05
N LEU A 27 5.29 5.72 0.32
CA LEU A 27 4.28 6.79 0.42
C LEU A 27 4.50 7.66 1.66
N ASN A 28 4.80 7.08 2.82
CA ASN A 28 5.10 7.84 4.04
C ASN A 28 6.33 8.75 3.84
N GLU A 29 7.39 8.22 3.24
CA GLU A 29 8.59 8.98 2.92
C GLU A 29 8.31 10.09 1.90
N ALA A 30 7.45 9.84 0.92
CA ALA A 30 7.02 10.85 -0.05
C ALA A 30 6.17 11.97 0.60
N GLU A 31 5.27 11.63 1.53
CA GLU A 31 4.51 12.61 2.33
C GLU A 31 5.43 13.48 3.17
N ARG A 32 6.39 12.86 3.86
CA ARG A 32 7.37 13.59 4.64
C ARG A 32 8.23 14.51 3.78
N ALA A 33 8.66 14.04 2.61
CA ALA A 33 9.47 14.84 1.70
C ALA A 33 8.70 16.00 1.04
N ALA A 34 7.40 15.81 0.79
CA ALA A 34 6.53 16.86 0.24
C ALA A 34 6.04 17.86 1.31
N SER A 35 6.12 17.49 2.59
CA SER A 35 5.71 18.35 3.70
C SER A 35 6.66 19.55 3.86
N THR A 36 6.08 20.72 4.06
CA THR A 36 6.77 21.98 4.36
C THR A 36 6.28 22.53 5.70
N ALA A 37 6.83 23.67 6.13
CA ALA A 37 6.34 24.34 7.34
C ALA A 37 4.86 24.77 7.23
N ASP A 38 4.40 25.07 6.00
CA ASP A 38 3.05 25.60 5.75
C ASP A 38 2.05 24.52 5.32
N VAL A 39 2.53 23.37 4.85
CA VAL A 39 1.71 22.24 4.38
C VAL A 39 2.26 20.94 4.94
N THR A 40 1.49 20.27 5.78
CA THR A 40 1.88 18.96 6.34
C THR A 40 0.98 17.87 5.77
N PHE A 41 1.62 16.83 5.23
CA PHE A 41 0.94 15.61 4.81
C PHE A 41 1.11 14.55 5.89
N ASN A 42 0.00 13.99 6.34
CA ASN A 42 -0.05 12.91 7.33
C ASN A 42 -1.23 11.98 7.01
N ASN A 43 -1.36 11.63 5.74
CA ASN A 43 -2.43 10.78 5.24
C ASN A 43 -2.09 9.30 5.44
N LEU A 44 -0.83 8.96 5.72
CA LEU A 44 -0.38 7.60 6.01
C LEU A 44 0.46 7.54 7.29
N ASN A 45 0.11 6.60 8.17
CA ASN A 45 0.92 6.22 9.32
C ASN A 45 1.29 4.74 9.26
N VAL A 46 2.55 4.44 9.58
CA VAL A 46 3.10 3.09 9.65
C VAL A 46 3.77 2.92 11.01
N ALA A 47 3.27 1.99 11.82
CA ALA A 47 3.79 1.67 13.14
C ALA A 47 4.33 0.24 13.18
N TYR A 48 5.49 0.05 13.81
CA TYR A 48 6.12 -1.26 13.98
C TYR A 48 6.08 -1.68 15.44
N ASP A 49 5.61 -2.90 15.68
CA ASP A 49 5.75 -3.58 16.95
C ASP A 49 6.63 -4.82 16.75
N ALA A 50 7.88 -4.72 17.22
CA ALA A 50 8.86 -5.78 17.07
C ALA A 50 8.59 -6.97 18.03
N GLU A 51 7.95 -6.72 19.17
CA GLU A 51 7.61 -7.75 20.14
C GLU A 51 6.41 -8.56 19.67
N ALA A 52 5.35 -7.87 19.24
CA ALA A 52 4.17 -8.49 18.64
C ALA A 52 4.44 -9.03 17.22
N ARG A 53 5.56 -8.61 16.60
CA ARG A 53 5.93 -8.95 15.21
C ARG A 53 4.86 -8.52 14.22
N THR A 54 4.37 -7.29 14.37
CA THR A 54 3.34 -6.72 13.51
C THR A 54 3.73 -5.34 12.99
N ALA A 55 3.30 -5.03 11.77
CA ALA A 55 3.28 -3.67 11.22
C ALA A 55 1.82 -3.21 11.07
N THR A 56 1.46 -2.10 11.70
CA THR A 56 0.13 -1.49 11.59
C THR A 56 0.20 -0.32 10.63
N ILE A 57 -0.62 -0.35 9.58
CA ILE A 57 -0.73 0.68 8.55
C ILE A 57 -2.12 1.29 8.61
N THR A 58 -2.20 2.61 8.71
CA THR A 58 -3.46 3.35 8.66
C THR A 58 -3.32 4.50 7.66
N ALA A 59 -4.18 4.54 6.65
CA ALA A 59 -4.18 5.54 5.60
C ALA A 59 -5.56 6.19 5.44
N SER A 60 -5.58 7.48 5.09
CA SER A 60 -6.76 8.22 4.67
C SER A 60 -6.41 9.01 3.41
N LEU A 61 -6.72 8.44 2.25
CA LEU A 61 -6.31 8.99 0.95
C LEU A 61 -7.48 9.72 0.28
N PRO A 62 -7.26 10.92 -0.28
CA PRO A 62 -8.27 11.53 -1.15
C PRO A 62 -8.42 10.68 -2.42
N VAL A 63 -9.65 10.46 -2.87
CA VAL A 63 -9.97 9.69 -4.07
C VAL A 63 -10.82 10.51 -5.05
N GLY A 64 -10.74 10.15 -6.32
CA GLY A 64 -11.71 10.54 -7.35
C GLY A 64 -12.50 9.32 -7.81
N SER A 65 -13.71 9.57 -8.30
CA SER A 65 -14.54 8.56 -8.96
C SER A 65 -14.82 8.97 -10.41
N ALA A 66 -14.82 8.00 -11.32
CA ALA A 66 -15.19 8.19 -12.71
C ALA A 66 -15.98 6.98 -13.21
N ILE A 67 -16.80 7.17 -14.24
CA ILE A 67 -17.47 6.07 -14.93
C ILE A 67 -16.63 5.73 -16.17
N ASN A 68 -16.18 4.47 -16.28
CA ASN A 68 -15.44 4.03 -17.45
C ASN A 68 -16.36 3.77 -18.65
N SER A 69 -15.79 3.47 -19.82
CA SER A 69 -16.55 3.20 -21.05
C SER A 69 -17.46 1.96 -20.97
N SER A 70 -17.27 1.11 -19.96
CA SER A 70 -18.10 -0.06 -19.68
C SER A 70 -19.20 0.23 -18.65
N GLY A 71 -19.38 1.50 -18.23
CA GLY A 71 -20.38 1.89 -17.24
C GLY A 71 -20.02 1.54 -15.80
N GLN A 72 -18.77 1.16 -15.52
CA GLN A 72 -18.32 0.80 -14.18
C GLN A 72 -17.77 2.03 -13.45
N ILE A 73 -18.06 2.13 -12.16
CA ILE A 73 -17.44 3.12 -11.28
C ILE A 73 -16.00 2.69 -11.03
N VAL A 74 -15.05 3.55 -11.40
CA VAL A 74 -13.62 3.41 -11.12
C VAL A 74 -13.25 4.42 -10.06
N ILE A 75 -12.61 3.95 -9.00
CA ILE A 75 -12.13 4.77 -7.89
C ILE A 75 -10.61 4.77 -7.95
N THR A 76 -10.01 5.96 -7.94
CA THR A 76 -8.55 6.13 -8.01
C THR A 76 -8.12 7.15 -6.97
N ALA A 77 -7.03 6.89 -6.25
CA ALA A 77 -6.49 7.88 -5.33
C ALA A 77 -5.99 9.11 -6.10
N THR A 78 -6.26 10.30 -5.58
CA THR A 78 -5.80 11.56 -6.15
C THR A 78 -4.31 11.73 -5.88
N ASN A 79 -3.58 12.28 -6.85
CA ASN A 79 -2.17 12.64 -6.64
C ASN A 79 -2.04 13.96 -5.86
N TYR A 80 -2.13 13.88 -4.53
CA TYR A 80 -1.95 15.05 -3.66
C TYR A 80 -0.49 15.42 -3.39
N LEU A 81 0.47 14.60 -3.83
CA LEU A 81 1.91 14.82 -3.63
C LEU A 81 2.58 15.52 -4.84
N GLY A 82 1.84 15.81 -5.90
CA GLY A 82 2.38 16.43 -7.11
C GLY A 82 3.34 15.51 -7.86
N THR A 83 4.50 16.00 -8.30
CA THR A 83 5.43 15.27 -9.17
C THR A 83 6.42 14.39 -8.40
N ALA A 84 5.97 13.68 -7.37
CA ALA A 84 6.81 12.72 -6.67
C ALA A 84 7.22 11.57 -7.62
N PRO A 85 8.52 11.22 -7.72
CA PRO A 85 8.97 10.19 -8.65
C PRO A 85 8.50 8.81 -8.18
N PHE A 86 7.53 8.23 -8.90
CA PHE A 86 7.12 6.84 -8.75
C PHE A 86 7.07 6.18 -10.14
N ASN A 87 7.71 5.03 -10.28
CA ASN A 87 7.71 4.26 -11.52
C ASN A 87 7.06 2.90 -11.27
N VAL A 88 5.91 2.66 -11.87
CA VAL A 88 5.17 1.40 -11.73
C VAL A 88 5.83 0.23 -12.48
N GLY A 89 6.79 0.50 -13.37
CA GLY A 89 7.39 -0.50 -14.25
C GLY A 89 6.51 -0.85 -15.45
N THR A 90 6.88 -1.89 -16.19
CA THR A 90 6.13 -2.37 -17.36
C THR A 90 5.67 -3.81 -17.17
N GLY A 91 4.41 -4.09 -17.52
CA GLY A 91 3.84 -5.45 -17.40
C GLY A 91 3.59 -5.94 -15.98
N GLY A 92 3.70 -5.07 -14.96
CA GLY A 92 3.40 -5.39 -13.56
C GLY A 92 1.89 -5.42 -13.24
N GLU A 93 1.57 -5.88 -12.03
CA GLU A 93 0.18 -5.94 -11.51
C GLU A 93 -0.40 -4.54 -11.26
N LEU A 94 0.41 -3.62 -10.75
CA LEU A 94 -0.01 -2.23 -10.49
C LEU A 94 -0.09 -1.42 -11.79
N LYS A 95 -1.02 -0.46 -11.81
CA LYS A 95 -1.27 0.49 -12.92
C LYS A 95 -1.13 1.95 -12.48
N GLY A 96 -1.26 2.23 -11.19
CA GLY A 96 -1.14 3.57 -10.62
C GLY A 96 0.22 4.18 -10.92
N SER A 97 0.21 5.35 -11.57
CA SER A 97 1.42 6.07 -11.99
C SER A 97 2.07 6.92 -10.89
N HIS A 98 1.45 6.99 -9.71
CA HIS A 98 1.96 7.71 -8.54
C HIS A 98 1.71 6.91 -7.26
N SER A 99 2.48 7.19 -6.20
CA SER A 99 2.48 6.39 -4.98
C SER A 99 1.11 6.30 -4.27
N PRO A 100 0.28 7.37 -4.15
CA PRO A 100 -1.07 7.22 -3.61
C PRO A 100 -1.97 6.23 -4.38
N ALA A 101 -1.97 6.29 -5.72
CA ALA A 101 -2.79 5.40 -6.55
C ALA A 101 -2.29 3.97 -6.46
N ALA A 102 -0.97 3.78 -6.58
CA ALA A 102 -0.35 2.46 -6.44
C ALA A 102 -0.65 1.86 -5.05
N PHE A 103 -0.63 2.67 -3.98
CA PHE A 103 -0.93 2.21 -2.62
C PHE A 103 -2.35 1.68 -2.51
N LEU A 104 -3.34 2.44 -3.00
CA LEU A 104 -4.75 2.01 -2.96
C LEU A 104 -4.98 0.76 -3.82
N GLU A 105 -4.36 0.67 -5.00
CA GLU A 105 -4.42 -0.53 -5.84
C GLU A 105 -3.80 -1.75 -5.14
N MET A 106 -2.63 -1.60 -4.53
CA MET A 106 -1.98 -2.69 -3.80
C MET A 106 -2.79 -3.12 -2.57
N ALA A 107 -3.43 -2.18 -1.88
CA ALA A 107 -4.38 -2.49 -0.80
C ALA A 107 -5.53 -3.36 -1.32
N GLN A 108 -6.16 -2.96 -2.43
CA GLN A 108 -7.26 -3.70 -3.06
C GLN A 108 -6.82 -5.09 -3.53
N LEU A 109 -5.64 -5.21 -4.14
CA LEU A 109 -5.06 -6.49 -4.54
C LEU A 109 -4.81 -7.40 -3.35
N LEU A 110 -4.28 -6.86 -2.24
CA LEU A 110 -4.04 -7.63 -1.02
C LEU A 110 -5.36 -8.08 -0.38
N ALA A 111 -6.33 -7.18 -0.24
CA ALA A 111 -7.65 -7.51 0.30
C ALA A 111 -8.35 -8.58 -0.55
N SER A 112 -8.31 -8.46 -1.87
CA SER A 112 -8.86 -9.47 -2.78
C SER A 112 -8.15 -10.82 -2.62
N ALA A 113 -6.83 -10.82 -2.39
CA ALA A 113 -6.08 -12.06 -2.18
C ALA A 113 -6.42 -12.71 -0.84
N GLU A 114 -6.65 -11.93 0.23
CA GLU A 114 -7.12 -12.44 1.52
C GLU A 114 -8.50 -13.09 1.41
N GLN A 115 -9.43 -12.46 0.70
CA GLN A 115 -10.79 -12.99 0.52
C GLN A 115 -10.82 -14.29 -0.31
N ALA A 116 -9.79 -14.55 -1.12
CA ALA A 116 -9.67 -15.79 -1.87
C ALA A 116 -9.21 -16.99 -1.01
N VAL A 117 -8.72 -16.75 0.22
CA VAL A 117 -8.25 -17.82 1.12
C VAL A 117 -9.44 -18.56 1.73
N THR A 118 -9.43 -19.89 1.60
CA THR A 118 -10.47 -20.78 2.14
C THR A 118 -9.87 -21.76 3.15
N PRO A 119 -10.62 -22.21 4.18
CA PRO A 119 -12.02 -21.86 4.48
C PRO A 119 -12.21 -20.52 5.21
N THR A 120 -11.14 -19.86 5.66
CA THR A 120 -11.22 -18.64 6.46
C THR A 120 -10.21 -17.61 5.96
N ALA A 121 -10.72 -16.45 5.53
CA ALA A 121 -9.91 -15.32 5.12
C ALA A 121 -9.18 -14.69 6.33
N PRO A 122 -7.90 -14.30 6.20
CA PRO A 122 -7.16 -13.65 7.28
C PRO A 122 -7.73 -12.29 7.72
N ASN A 123 -8.28 -11.51 6.78
CA ASN A 123 -8.83 -10.16 7.02
C ASN A 123 -7.85 -9.21 7.74
N ASN A 124 -6.56 -9.27 7.42
CA ASN A 124 -5.56 -8.35 7.97
C ASN A 124 -5.61 -6.97 7.32
N ILE A 125 -6.35 -6.79 6.22
CA ILE A 125 -6.56 -5.49 5.58
C ILE A 125 -8.05 -5.19 5.40
N THR A 126 -8.43 -3.95 5.72
CA THR A 126 -9.77 -3.41 5.51
C THR A 126 -9.68 -2.11 4.72
N ILE A 127 -10.59 -1.94 3.77
CA ILE A 127 -10.69 -0.76 2.92
C ILE A 127 -12.12 -0.24 3.01
N ALA A 128 -12.29 1.01 3.42
CA ALA A 128 -13.55 1.73 3.40
C ALA A 128 -13.43 2.89 2.41
N ILE A 129 -14.45 3.08 1.56
CA ILE A 129 -14.48 4.18 0.60
C ILE A 129 -15.74 4.99 0.86
N ASP A 130 -15.54 6.27 1.14
CA ASP A 130 -16.59 7.29 1.27
C ASP A 130 -16.55 8.15 -0.01
N LEU A 131 -17.58 8.01 -0.85
CA LEU A 131 -17.66 8.73 -2.12
C LEU A 131 -18.19 10.15 -1.95
N GLU A 132 -19.01 10.40 -0.95
CA GLU A 132 -19.48 11.73 -0.57
C GLU A 132 -18.34 12.55 0.02
N GLY A 133 -17.52 11.94 0.88
CA GLY A 133 -16.31 12.51 1.46
C GLY A 133 -15.07 12.42 0.58
N LEU A 134 -15.16 11.78 -0.59
CA LEU A 134 -14.06 11.55 -1.54
C LEU A 134 -12.79 11.03 -0.85
N THR A 135 -12.95 10.08 0.07
CA THR A 135 -11.86 9.55 0.90
C THR A 135 -11.87 8.02 0.91
N ALA A 136 -10.69 7.40 0.78
CA ALA A 136 -10.48 5.99 1.03
C ALA A 136 -9.66 5.80 2.31
N THR A 137 -10.22 5.07 3.27
CA THR A 137 -9.55 4.67 4.50
C THR A 137 -9.04 3.24 4.37
N VAL A 138 -7.74 3.03 4.58
CA VAL A 138 -7.11 1.70 4.58
C VAL A 138 -6.55 1.44 5.96
N THR A 139 -6.93 0.32 6.57
CA THR A 139 -6.34 -0.16 7.82
C THR A 139 -5.79 -1.56 7.60
N ALA A 140 -4.56 -1.81 8.05
CA ALA A 140 -3.94 -3.11 7.92
C ALA A 140 -3.03 -3.45 9.10
N THR A 141 -2.95 -4.73 9.45
CA THR A 141 -2.01 -5.28 10.43
C THR A 141 -1.27 -6.46 9.83
N LEU A 142 -0.05 -6.24 9.32
CA LEU A 142 0.73 -7.29 8.67
C LEU A 142 1.66 -7.99 9.67
N PRO A 143 1.79 -9.34 9.62
CA PRO A 143 2.86 -10.03 10.32
C PRO A 143 4.22 -9.70 9.68
N ILE A 144 5.24 -9.46 10.51
CA ILE A 144 6.60 -9.13 10.07
C ILE A 144 7.65 -10.02 10.74
N VAL A 145 8.83 -10.09 10.13
CA VAL A 145 10.03 -10.68 10.72
C VAL A 145 11.09 -9.58 10.87
N PRO A 146 11.36 -9.11 12.09
CA PRO A 146 12.50 -8.26 12.36
C PRO A 146 13.80 -9.04 12.16
N SER A 147 14.76 -8.43 11.48
CA SER A 147 16.11 -8.99 11.27
C SER A 147 17.16 -7.89 11.27
N LEU A 148 18.45 -8.27 11.20
CA LEU A 148 19.56 -7.35 10.98
C LEU A 148 20.19 -7.66 9.61
N ASP A 149 20.49 -6.62 8.84
CA ASP A 149 21.27 -6.77 7.62
C ASP A 149 22.77 -7.00 7.92
N SER A 150 23.56 -7.20 6.87
CA SER A 150 25.02 -7.39 6.99
C SER A 150 25.77 -6.19 7.57
N ALA A 151 25.14 -5.01 7.62
CA ALA A 151 25.68 -3.80 8.23
C ALA A 151 25.15 -3.57 9.66
N GLY A 152 24.38 -4.52 10.21
CA GLY A 152 23.77 -4.42 11.54
C GLY A 152 22.57 -3.48 11.60
N LYS A 153 21.98 -3.08 10.48
CA LYS A 153 20.78 -2.24 10.44
C LYS A 153 19.52 -3.09 10.60
N PRO A 154 18.52 -2.62 11.37
CA PRO A 154 17.25 -3.31 11.48
C PRO A 154 16.51 -3.31 10.14
N VAL A 155 16.01 -4.49 9.76
CA VAL A 155 15.18 -4.70 8.57
C VAL A 155 13.87 -5.34 9.01
N MET A 156 12.76 -4.73 8.63
CA MET A 156 11.42 -5.26 8.83
C MET A 156 10.92 -5.86 7.52
N THR A 157 10.67 -7.16 7.48
CA THR A 157 10.16 -7.86 6.29
C THR A 157 8.77 -8.40 6.57
N ALA A 158 7.78 -8.07 5.73
CA ALA A 158 6.47 -8.68 5.84
C ALA A 158 6.53 -10.19 5.56
N THR A 159 5.88 -10.97 6.43
CA THR A 159 5.71 -12.41 6.20
C THR A 159 4.63 -12.62 5.15
N ASP A 160 4.89 -13.46 4.16
CA ASP A 160 3.85 -13.88 3.23
C ASP A 160 2.95 -14.92 3.92
N TYR A 161 1.79 -14.45 4.39
CA TYR A 161 0.77 -15.26 5.06
C TYR A 161 -0.29 -15.81 4.10
N LEU A 162 -0.15 -15.57 2.80
CA LEU A 162 -1.09 -16.00 1.78
C LEU A 162 -0.62 -17.32 1.11
N PRO A 163 -1.55 -18.26 0.84
CA PRO A 163 -1.23 -19.55 0.23
C PRO A 163 -0.74 -19.46 -1.21
#